data_AF-A0A5J6PWD0-F1
#
_entry.id   AF-A0A5J6PWD0-F1
#
_cell.length_a   1.000
_cell.length_b   1.000
_cell.length_c   1.000
_cell.angle_alpha   90.00
_cell.angle_beta   90.00
_cell.angle_gamma   90.00
#
_symmetry.space_group_name_H-M   'P 1'
#
loop_
_entity.id
_entity.type
_entity.pdbx_description
1 polymer ?
#
loop_
_entity_poly.entity_id
_entity_poly.type
_entity_poly.pdbx_seq_one_letter_code
_entity_poly.pdbx_strand_id
1 'polypeptide(L)'
;MQKYFFVIISSAAAFVTAAGPTTQGVLPPSDIPRFENADKAIAKPETRKTEVAESVNVPSQKDNTVEIGEHDLRQNPELTAQLIEQSLRSQNWALLADLLPLYRSLSQYDEILYDYANGALLRSQKKHGEAIAAYRRIIAKDPDLSYVRLDLAGMLYENKQYQASKDQFERVKADDITQEARMMADVYLMRIQKQQGWVVNAGVQYERNDNVNNASSIRHVDTSLGRLERNEDSLPKKANGLRYNFSAERDWNIAGNHYLTTEASFDGVQYWDNKDYSEQSVHLGTGYKNQNIQQWTSVTPFIGYHRLGGEAYSRNFGISTQHGRWLNDNWQVVGAFTHLQRRYAKSYLSERYNGHLNNLSVTAAWLPQAGLMIYSGADYGRERAAESQESSKRKGLRTGVLKEWQNGLSTRVNLRYTHRNFDAPNQYFGIVRRDKEYQANFAIWHRSVHLYGITPKLNFQYLKVKSNIPAFYSRQNKQWFITLEKTF
;
A
#
# COMPACT_ATOMS: atom_id res chain seq x y z
N MET A 1 -5.50 -24.54 4.61
CA MET A 1 -6.32 -23.76 3.65
C MET A 1 -5.64 -22.43 3.39
N GLN A 2 -5.17 -22.21 2.16
CA GLN A 2 -4.36 -21.07 1.73
C GLN A 2 -5.07 -19.73 2.01
N LYS A 3 -4.45 -18.87 2.81
CA LYS A 3 -4.92 -17.49 3.04
C LYS A 3 -4.10 -16.53 2.19
N TYR A 4 -4.82 -15.74 1.41
CA TYR A 4 -4.32 -14.82 0.41
C TYR A 4 -3.46 -13.71 1.04
N PHE A 5 -2.18 -13.68 0.66
CA PHE A 5 -1.32 -12.50 0.80
C PHE A 5 -1.72 -11.52 -0.29
N PHE A 6 -2.06 -10.28 0.08
CA PHE A 6 -2.01 -9.19 -0.89
C PHE A 6 -0.94 -8.23 -0.44
N VAL A 7 -0.10 -7.91 -1.41
CA VAL A 7 1.09 -7.13 -1.29
C VAL A 7 0.76 -5.65 -1.50
N ILE A 8 1.31 -4.84 -0.61
CA ILE A 8 1.25 -3.39 -0.57
C ILE A 8 2.36 -2.85 -1.49
N ILE A 9 2.08 -2.57 -2.76
CA ILE A 9 3.02 -1.80 -3.60
C ILE A 9 2.54 -0.35 -3.68
N SER A 10 3.21 0.62 -3.10
CA SER A 10 2.74 1.99 -3.27
C SER A 10 3.09 2.51 -4.66
N SER A 11 2.10 3.00 -5.40
CA SER A 11 2.34 3.91 -6.51
C SER A 11 1.39 5.09 -6.39
N ALA A 12 1.63 5.95 -5.40
CA ALA A 12 1.00 7.25 -5.26
C ALA A 12 1.52 8.30 -6.27
N ALA A 13 1.82 7.85 -7.49
CA ALA A 13 2.05 8.71 -8.63
C ALA A 13 0.97 8.38 -9.67
N ALA A 14 -0.20 8.99 -9.51
CA ALA A 14 -0.99 9.32 -10.69
C ALA A 14 -0.10 10.26 -11.52
N PHE A 15 0.51 9.73 -12.57
CA PHE A 15 1.31 10.53 -13.49
C PHE A 15 0.35 11.49 -14.19
N VAL A 16 0.30 12.72 -13.68
CA VAL A 16 -0.42 13.82 -14.32
C VAL A 16 0.33 14.17 -15.59
N THR A 17 -0.39 14.16 -16.68
CA THR A 17 0.08 14.65 -17.97
C THR A 17 -0.47 16.06 -18.17
N ALA A 18 0.41 16.95 -18.60
CA ALA A 18 0.01 18.29 -18.99
C ALA A 18 -0.87 18.16 -20.24
N ALA A 19 -1.98 18.88 -20.29
CA ALA A 19 -2.92 18.80 -21.40
C ALA A 19 -2.82 20.10 -22.20
N GLY A 20 -2.00 20.13 -23.25
CA GLY A 20 -1.86 21.28 -24.14
C GLY A 20 -2.67 21.19 -25.43
N PRO A 21 -3.02 22.31 -26.08
CA PRO A 21 -3.60 22.34 -27.42
C PRO A 21 -2.51 22.53 -28.51
N THR A 22 -2.54 21.63 -29.50
CA THR A 22 -2.16 21.72 -30.93
C THR A 22 -1.04 22.64 -31.43
N THR A 23 -0.01 22.04 -32.04
CA THR A 23 0.28 22.09 -33.50
C THR A 23 1.29 20.97 -33.83
N GLN A 24 0.99 20.17 -34.84
CA GLN A 24 1.75 19.03 -35.41
C GLN A 24 2.66 18.19 -34.49
N GLY A 25 2.23 16.94 -34.27
CA GLY A 25 3.12 15.81 -33.98
C GLY A 25 3.49 15.61 -32.51
N VAL A 26 2.80 14.64 -31.88
CA VAL A 26 3.09 14.08 -30.55
C VAL A 26 2.51 14.91 -29.38
N LEU A 27 1.28 14.55 -29.00
CA LEU A 27 0.61 14.98 -27.77
C LEU A 27 1.38 14.51 -26.53
N PRO A 28 1.25 15.19 -25.38
CA PRO A 28 1.80 14.71 -24.12
C PRO A 28 1.24 13.33 -23.75
N PRO A 29 1.94 12.56 -22.88
CA PRO A 29 1.59 11.21 -22.53
C PRO A 29 0.17 11.20 -22.02
N SER A 30 -0.40 10.03 -22.08
CA SER A 30 -1.73 9.79 -21.65
C SER A 30 -1.93 10.05 -20.16
N ASP A 31 -2.99 10.79 -19.80
CA ASP A 31 -3.68 10.65 -18.49
C ASP A 31 -4.38 9.26 -18.44
N ILE A 32 -3.78 8.21 -19.02
CA ILE A 32 -4.27 6.86 -18.84
C ILE A 32 -4.01 6.55 -17.37
N PRO A 33 -5.05 6.11 -16.63
CA PRO A 33 -4.83 5.56 -15.32
C PRO A 33 -3.91 4.34 -15.47
N ARG A 34 -2.61 4.55 -15.17
CA ARG A 34 -1.70 3.46 -14.83
C ARG A 34 -2.37 2.66 -13.74
N PHE A 35 -2.12 1.35 -13.69
CA PHE A 35 -2.70 0.44 -12.72
C PHE A 35 -2.76 1.05 -11.31
N GLU A 36 -3.86 1.74 -11.00
CA GLU A 36 -4.20 2.18 -9.66
C GLU A 36 -4.72 0.92 -8.98
N ASN A 37 -3.79 0.02 -8.65
CA ASN A 37 -4.07 -0.85 -7.53
C ASN A 37 -4.09 0.10 -6.32
N ALA A 38 -5.29 0.46 -5.88
CA ALA A 38 -5.47 1.24 -4.65
C ALA A 38 -5.11 0.42 -3.40
N ASP A 39 -5.20 -0.92 -3.51
CA ASP A 39 -4.83 -1.93 -2.49
C ASP A 39 -3.36 -1.90 -2.10
N LYS A 40 -2.59 -1.17 -2.90
CA LYS A 40 -1.15 -1.25 -3.04
C LYS A 40 -0.51 -0.29 -2.01
N ALA A 41 -1.27 0.65 -1.43
CA ALA A 41 -0.83 1.44 -0.27
C ALA A 41 -1.39 0.92 1.08
N ILE A 42 -2.28 -0.07 1.08
CA ILE A 42 -3.04 -0.51 2.25
C ILE A 42 -2.56 -1.89 2.67
N ALA A 43 -2.00 -1.99 3.88
CA ALA A 43 -1.69 -3.29 4.46
C ALA A 43 -2.97 -4.09 4.62
N LYS A 44 -3.02 -5.30 4.06
CA LYS A 44 -3.99 -6.27 4.54
C LYS A 44 -3.61 -6.61 5.99
N PRO A 45 -4.54 -6.53 6.94
CA PRO A 45 -4.27 -6.98 8.29
C PRO A 45 -3.97 -8.47 8.18
N GLU A 46 -2.82 -8.90 8.73
CA GLU A 46 -2.62 -10.32 9.01
C GLU A 46 -3.72 -10.70 10.00
N THR A 47 -4.81 -11.30 9.51
CA THR A 47 -5.81 -11.93 10.38
C THR A 47 -5.20 -13.19 10.97
N ARG A 48 -4.30 -12.99 11.93
CA ARG A 48 -4.04 -13.97 12.96
C ARG A 48 -5.26 -13.96 13.86
N LYS A 49 -6.13 -14.95 13.69
CA LYS A 49 -6.48 -15.69 14.90
C LYS A 49 -5.14 -16.14 15.46
N THR A 50 -4.83 -15.74 16.68
CA THR A 50 -3.79 -16.37 17.48
C THR A 50 -3.94 -17.88 17.25
N GLU A 51 -3.03 -18.52 16.52
CA GLU A 51 -2.91 -19.98 16.57
C GLU A 51 -2.35 -20.25 17.96
N VAL A 52 -3.27 -20.22 18.94
CA VAL A 52 -3.07 -20.82 20.24
C VAL A 52 -3.07 -22.32 19.97
N ALA A 53 -2.12 -23.02 20.58
CA ALA A 53 -2.24 -24.47 20.76
C ALA A 53 -3.67 -24.80 21.19
N GLU A 54 -4.27 -25.83 20.58
CA GLU A 54 -5.63 -26.25 20.91
C GLU A 54 -5.76 -26.35 22.44
N SER A 55 -6.68 -25.56 22.99
CA SER A 55 -7.06 -25.63 24.39
C SER A 55 -7.60 -27.04 24.66
N VAL A 56 -6.87 -27.81 25.46
CA VAL A 56 -7.36 -29.07 26.02
C VAL A 56 -8.58 -28.77 26.87
N ASN A 57 -9.71 -29.33 26.49
CA ASN A 57 -10.98 -29.17 27.18
C ASN A 57 -10.93 -29.99 28.48
N VAL A 58 -10.92 -29.34 29.65
CA VAL A 58 -11.01 -30.00 30.95
C VAL A 58 -12.44 -29.83 31.48
N PRO A 59 -13.09 -30.88 32.01
CA PRO A 59 -14.47 -30.79 32.50
C PRO A 59 -14.55 -29.89 33.74
N SER A 60 -15.50 -28.95 33.75
CA SER A 60 -15.84 -28.11 34.89
C SER A 60 -16.30 -28.93 36.10
N GLN A 61 -15.62 -28.76 37.24
CA GLN A 61 -16.14 -29.13 38.56
C GLN A 61 -16.53 -27.86 39.34
N LYS A 62 -17.78 -27.88 39.83
CA LYS A 62 -18.44 -27.03 40.84
C LYS A 62 -17.72 -25.77 41.33
N ASP A 63 -18.31 -24.61 41.03
CA ASP A 63 -17.96 -23.31 41.58
C ASP A 63 -18.15 -23.23 43.10
N ASN A 64 -17.04 -23.20 43.83
CA ASN A 64 -16.92 -22.42 45.05
C ASN A 64 -16.20 -21.12 44.64
N THR A 65 -16.93 -20.03 44.44
CA THR A 65 -16.31 -18.71 44.23
C THR A 65 -15.75 -18.21 45.55
N VAL A 66 -14.43 -18.30 45.70
CA VAL A 66 -13.69 -17.67 46.81
C VAL A 66 -13.50 -16.19 46.46
N GLU A 67 -14.02 -15.28 47.28
CA GLU A 67 -13.69 -13.86 47.18
C GLU A 67 -12.28 -13.64 47.75
N ILE A 68 -11.33 -13.33 46.88
CA ILE A 68 -9.93 -13.02 47.25
C ILE A 68 -9.75 -11.51 47.14
N GLY A 69 -9.43 -10.85 48.26
CA GLY A 69 -9.19 -9.41 48.31
C GLY A 69 -7.71 -9.05 48.17
N GLU A 70 -7.41 -7.76 47.93
CA GLU A 70 -6.02 -7.26 47.85
C GLU A 70 -5.22 -7.56 49.13
N HIS A 71 -5.87 -7.51 50.30
CA HIS A 71 -5.23 -7.83 51.58
C HIS A 71 -4.69 -9.27 51.60
N ASP A 72 -5.49 -10.24 51.14
CA ASP A 72 -5.10 -11.65 51.10
C ASP A 72 -3.92 -11.89 50.16
N LEU A 73 -3.92 -11.19 49.02
CA LEU A 73 -2.84 -11.23 48.03
C LEU A 73 -1.54 -10.62 48.57
N ARG A 74 -1.61 -9.51 49.31
CA ARG A 74 -0.43 -8.89 49.96
C ARG A 74 0.20 -9.80 51.00
N GLN A 75 -0.60 -10.57 51.73
CA GLN A 75 -0.13 -11.51 52.74
C GLN A 75 0.35 -12.83 52.14
N ASN A 76 0.00 -13.13 50.89
CA ASN A 76 0.35 -14.38 50.21
C ASN A 76 0.95 -14.13 48.80
N PRO A 77 2.27 -13.89 48.70
CA PRO A 77 2.96 -13.70 47.43
C PRO A 77 2.86 -14.89 46.48
N GLU A 78 2.82 -16.12 46.99
CA GLU A 78 2.68 -17.34 46.17
C GLU A 78 1.29 -17.41 45.52
N LEU A 79 0.23 -17.08 46.26
CA LEU A 79 -1.13 -16.98 45.70
C LEU A 79 -1.19 -15.92 44.60
N THR A 80 -0.56 -14.77 44.81
CA THR A 80 -0.49 -13.71 43.78
C THR A 80 0.25 -14.20 42.52
N ALA A 81 1.36 -14.93 42.68
CA ALA A 81 2.10 -15.53 41.57
C ALA A 81 1.26 -16.56 40.79
N GLN A 82 0.54 -17.45 41.50
CA GLN A 82 -0.34 -18.44 40.88
C GLN A 82 -1.48 -17.78 40.08
N LEU A 83 -2.06 -16.70 40.61
CA LEU A 83 -3.08 -15.93 39.89
C LEU A 83 -2.53 -15.22 38.67
N ILE A 84 -1.28 -14.73 38.71
CA ILE A 84 -0.58 -14.18 37.53
C ILE A 84 -0.42 -15.27 36.46
N GLU A 85 0.09 -16.45 36.81
CA GLU A 85 0.24 -17.55 35.86
C GLU A 85 -1.10 -18.02 35.29
N GLN A 86 -2.13 -18.13 36.13
CA GLN A 86 -3.48 -18.47 35.69
C GLN A 86 -4.02 -17.40 34.73
N SER A 87 -3.79 -16.12 35.02
CA SER A 87 -4.18 -15.01 34.15
C SER A 87 -3.45 -15.05 32.81
N LEU A 88 -2.18 -15.45 32.79
CA LEU A 88 -1.42 -15.67 31.55
C LEU A 88 -2.01 -16.83 30.72
N ARG A 89 -2.24 -17.98 31.36
CA ARG A 89 -2.80 -19.17 30.69
C ARG A 89 -4.20 -18.92 30.13
N SER A 90 -5.03 -18.21 30.89
CA SER A 90 -6.41 -17.86 30.52
C SER A 90 -6.52 -16.59 29.65
N GLN A 91 -5.41 -15.88 29.42
CA GLN A 91 -5.38 -14.58 28.74
C GLN A 91 -6.31 -13.53 29.40
N ASN A 92 -6.48 -13.60 30.71
CA ASN A 92 -7.23 -12.60 31.48
C ASN A 92 -6.37 -11.35 31.69
N TRP A 93 -6.22 -10.57 30.62
CA TRP A 93 -5.37 -9.37 30.60
C TRP A 93 -5.83 -8.29 31.58
N ALA A 94 -7.13 -8.22 31.87
CA ALA A 94 -7.68 -7.26 32.83
C ALA A 94 -7.20 -7.59 34.25
N LEU A 95 -7.43 -8.83 34.70
CA LEU A 95 -6.93 -9.28 36.00
C LEU A 95 -5.41 -9.18 36.09
N LEU A 96 -4.70 -9.53 35.01
CA LEU A 96 -3.24 -9.43 34.99
C LEU A 96 -2.75 -7.97 35.16
N ALA A 97 -3.45 -7.00 34.56
CA ALA A 97 -3.13 -5.59 34.71
C ALA A 97 -3.29 -5.09 36.16
N ASP A 98 -4.25 -5.66 36.91
CA ASP A 98 -4.48 -5.34 38.32
C ASP A 98 -3.45 -6.03 39.24
N LEU A 99 -3.08 -7.28 38.93
CA LEU A 99 -2.14 -8.07 39.75
C LEU A 99 -0.69 -7.57 39.66
N LEU A 100 -0.24 -7.10 38.48
CA LEU A 100 1.18 -6.75 38.28
C LEU A 100 1.71 -5.60 39.17
N PRO A 101 1.00 -4.46 39.33
CA PRO A 101 1.41 -3.40 40.25
C PRO A 101 1.49 -3.89 41.70
N LEU A 102 0.52 -4.71 42.12
CA LEU A 102 0.48 -5.31 43.44
C LEU A 102 1.68 -6.24 43.66
N TYR A 103 1.93 -7.16 42.73
CA TYR A 103 3.01 -8.13 42.81
C TYR A 103 4.38 -7.45 42.91
N ARG A 104 4.61 -6.40 42.12
CA ARG A 104 5.84 -5.61 42.18
C ARG A 104 6.07 -4.91 43.53
N SER A 105 5.01 -4.65 44.30
CA SER A 105 5.12 -3.99 45.61
C SER A 105 5.52 -4.94 46.75
N LEU A 106 5.56 -6.25 46.49
CA LEU A 106 5.93 -7.25 47.49
C LEU A 106 7.45 -7.29 47.66
N SER A 107 7.93 -7.48 48.88
CA SER A 107 9.36 -7.35 49.23
C SER A 107 10.29 -8.41 48.62
N GLN A 108 9.75 -9.49 48.04
CA GLN A 108 10.50 -10.61 47.45
C GLN A 108 9.78 -11.22 46.23
N TYR A 109 9.20 -10.38 45.37
CA TYR A 109 8.53 -10.88 44.16
C TYR A 109 9.54 -11.48 43.16
N ASP A 110 9.10 -12.47 42.38
CA ASP A 110 9.91 -13.04 41.30
C ASP A 110 9.97 -12.05 40.12
N GLU A 111 11.15 -11.46 39.92
CA GLU A 111 11.38 -10.51 38.83
C GLU A 111 11.23 -11.13 37.44
N ILE A 112 11.52 -12.42 37.26
CA ILE A 112 11.36 -13.13 35.98
C ILE A 112 9.88 -13.31 35.70
N LEU A 113 9.10 -13.80 36.66
CA LEU A 113 7.65 -13.93 36.51
C LEU A 113 7.01 -12.58 36.21
N TYR A 114 7.41 -11.52 36.92
CA TYR A 114 6.92 -10.17 36.67
C TYR A 114 7.24 -9.70 35.25
N ASP A 115 8.51 -9.77 34.81
CA ASP A 115 8.90 -9.30 33.48
C ASP A 115 8.23 -10.13 32.37
N TYR A 116 8.09 -11.45 32.56
CA TYR A 116 7.44 -12.34 31.61
C TYR A 116 5.95 -11.98 31.45
N ALA A 117 5.26 -11.81 32.58
CA ALA A 117 3.85 -11.50 32.64
C ALA A 117 3.55 -10.08 32.13
N ASN A 118 4.35 -9.10 32.55
CA ASN A 118 4.27 -7.73 32.08
C ASN A 118 4.54 -7.63 30.57
N GLY A 119 5.54 -8.34 30.04
CA GLY A 119 5.80 -8.36 28.61
C GLY A 119 4.65 -8.99 27.81
N ALA A 120 4.01 -10.06 28.33
CA ALA A 120 2.83 -10.65 27.70
C ALA A 120 1.63 -9.69 27.68
N LEU A 121 1.38 -8.97 28.77
CA LEU A 121 0.36 -7.91 28.83
C LEU A 121 0.67 -6.77 27.84
N LEU A 122 1.92 -6.32 27.76
CA LEU A 122 2.34 -5.28 26.82
C LEU A 122 2.18 -5.75 25.35
N ARG A 123 2.48 -7.01 25.06
CA ARG A 123 2.25 -7.63 23.74
C ARG A 123 0.76 -7.62 23.38
N SER A 124 -0.14 -7.97 24.31
CA SER A 124 -1.60 -7.94 24.06
C SER A 124 -2.12 -6.53 23.78
N GLN A 125 -1.49 -5.52 24.38
CA GLN A 125 -1.75 -4.09 24.13
C GLN A 125 -1.05 -3.53 22.87
N LYS A 126 -0.37 -4.38 22.09
CA LYS A 126 0.45 -4.00 20.92
C LYS A 126 1.60 -3.03 21.24
N LYS A 127 2.05 -2.99 22.49
CA LYS A 127 3.25 -2.26 22.96
C LYS A 127 4.49 -3.13 22.82
N HIS A 128 4.72 -3.65 21.61
CA HIS A 128 5.77 -4.64 21.34
C HIS A 128 7.17 -4.16 21.72
N GLY A 129 7.47 -2.86 21.60
CA GLY A 129 8.77 -2.32 22.01
C GLY A 129 9.08 -2.53 23.49
N GLU A 130 8.09 -2.27 24.36
CA GLU A 130 8.21 -2.46 25.81
C GLU A 130 8.19 -3.96 26.17
N ALA A 131 7.35 -4.74 25.49
CA ALA A 131 7.29 -6.20 25.68
C ALA A 131 8.63 -6.88 25.34
N ILE A 132 9.23 -6.52 24.20
CA ILE A 132 10.56 -6.99 23.78
C ILE A 132 11.62 -6.60 24.80
N ALA A 133 11.56 -5.38 25.36
CA ALA A 133 12.50 -4.93 26.37
C ALA A 133 12.39 -5.77 27.66
N ALA A 134 11.18 -6.13 28.10
CA ALA A 134 10.96 -7.00 29.25
C ALA A 134 11.57 -8.39 29.02
N TYR A 135 11.32 -9.02 27.88
CA TYR A 135 11.85 -10.35 27.59
C TYR A 135 13.38 -10.35 27.39
N ARG A 136 13.94 -9.27 26.86
CA ARG A 136 15.41 -9.10 26.81
C ARG A 136 16.04 -9.03 28.20
N ARG A 137 15.37 -8.43 29.20
CA ARG A 137 15.87 -8.43 30.59
C ARG A 137 15.91 -9.83 31.18
N ILE A 138 14.87 -10.64 30.91
CA ILE A 138 14.84 -12.05 31.36
C ILE A 138 16.02 -12.82 30.76
N ILE A 139 16.18 -12.77 29.43
CA ILE A 139 17.28 -13.47 28.72
C ILE A 139 18.67 -12.97 29.15
N ALA A 140 18.80 -11.71 29.55
CA ALA A 140 20.07 -11.18 30.05
C ALA A 140 20.44 -11.73 31.44
N LYS A 141 19.44 -12.06 32.27
CA LYS A 141 19.63 -12.67 33.60
C LYS A 141 19.81 -14.18 33.50
N ASP A 142 18.99 -14.82 32.70
CA ASP A 142 19.00 -16.26 32.48
C ASP A 142 18.95 -16.57 30.97
N PRO A 143 20.12 -16.77 30.35
CA PRO A 143 20.23 -17.06 28.92
C PRO A 143 19.67 -18.42 28.49
N ASP A 144 19.46 -19.36 29.42
CA ASP A 144 19.11 -20.75 29.11
C ASP A 144 17.60 -20.98 29.00
N LEU A 145 16.79 -19.95 29.30
CA LEU A 145 15.32 -19.97 29.17
C LEU A 145 14.86 -19.94 27.70
N SER A 146 14.97 -21.09 27.04
CA SER A 146 14.65 -21.29 25.62
C SER A 146 13.21 -20.89 25.26
N TYR A 147 12.24 -21.10 26.16
CA TYR A 147 10.84 -20.70 25.93
C TYR A 147 10.66 -19.18 25.88
N VAL A 148 11.35 -18.43 26.76
CA VAL A 148 11.34 -16.96 26.74
C VAL A 148 11.98 -16.45 25.45
N ARG A 149 13.05 -17.11 25.00
CA ARG A 149 13.73 -16.76 23.74
C ARG A 149 12.82 -16.98 22.53
N LEU A 150 12.03 -18.05 22.54
CA LEU A 150 11.04 -18.35 21.50
C LEU A 150 9.95 -17.28 21.42
N ASP A 151 9.41 -16.84 22.56
CA ASP A 151 8.44 -15.76 22.62
C ASP A 151 9.03 -14.40 22.21
N LEU A 152 10.27 -14.12 22.64
CA LEU A 152 11.02 -12.95 22.19
C LEU A 152 11.17 -12.93 20.66
N ALA A 153 11.53 -14.07 20.06
CA ALA A 153 11.64 -14.21 18.61
C ALA A 153 10.31 -13.94 17.91
N GLY A 154 9.20 -14.44 18.45
CA GLY A 154 7.85 -14.18 17.97
C GLY A 154 7.44 -12.70 18.05
N MET A 155 7.73 -12.03 19.17
CA MET A 155 7.45 -10.60 19.33
C MET A 155 8.30 -9.73 18.41
N LEU A 156 9.57 -10.09 18.19
CA LEU A 156 10.43 -9.43 17.22
C LEU A 156 9.86 -9.56 15.80
N TYR A 157 9.35 -10.75 15.42
CA TYR A 157 8.68 -10.96 14.13
C TYR A 157 7.43 -10.08 13.99
N GLU A 158 6.56 -10.11 15.00
CA GLU A 158 5.31 -9.33 15.03
C GLU A 158 5.61 -7.83 14.89
N ASN A 159 6.63 -7.37 15.61
CA ASN A 159 7.09 -5.99 15.58
C ASN A 159 7.92 -5.63 14.35
N LYS A 160 8.05 -6.50 13.34
CA LYS A 160 8.83 -6.22 12.12
C LYS A 160 10.31 -5.91 12.44
N GLN A 161 10.91 -6.69 13.33
CA GLN A 161 12.37 -6.71 13.57
C GLN A 161 12.92 -8.04 13.08
N TYR A 162 12.82 -8.27 11.77
CA TYR A 162 12.97 -9.59 11.18
C TYR A 162 14.37 -10.19 11.29
N GLN A 163 15.42 -9.39 11.24
CA GLN A 163 16.79 -9.86 11.41
C GLN A 163 17.00 -10.37 12.83
N ALA A 164 16.69 -9.54 13.84
CA ALA A 164 16.78 -9.96 15.23
C ALA A 164 15.87 -11.15 15.55
N SER A 165 14.67 -11.20 14.95
CA SER A 165 13.75 -12.34 15.09
C SER A 165 14.37 -13.63 14.53
N LYS A 166 14.96 -13.56 13.33
CA LYS A 166 15.66 -14.68 12.70
C LYS A 166 16.77 -15.20 13.61
N ASP A 167 17.62 -14.31 14.11
CA ASP A 167 18.74 -14.67 14.99
C ASP A 167 18.26 -15.40 16.25
N GLN A 168 17.16 -14.93 16.87
CA GLN A 168 16.60 -15.60 18.05
C GLN A 168 15.97 -16.95 17.70
N PHE A 169 15.24 -17.09 16.59
CA PHE A 169 14.69 -18.38 16.17
C PHE A 169 15.79 -19.41 15.84
N GLU A 170 16.87 -18.98 15.16
CA GLU A 170 18.02 -19.85 14.88
C GLU A 170 18.72 -20.27 16.17
N ARG A 171 18.85 -19.37 17.15
CA ARG A 171 19.42 -19.69 18.46
C ARG A 171 18.56 -20.70 19.22
N VAL A 172 17.26 -20.46 19.35
CA VAL A 172 16.33 -21.38 20.04
C VAL A 172 16.41 -22.80 19.47
N LYS A 173 16.54 -22.93 18.15
CA LYS A 173 16.65 -24.24 17.49
C LYS A 173 17.90 -25.03 17.86
N ALA A 174 18.97 -24.34 18.28
CA ALA A 174 20.22 -24.97 18.72
C ALA A 174 20.15 -25.44 20.18
N ASP A 175 19.17 -24.98 20.95
CA ASP A 175 18.93 -25.38 22.33
C ASP A 175 18.14 -26.70 22.39
N ASP A 176 18.07 -27.32 23.57
CA ASP A 176 17.25 -28.51 23.81
C ASP A 176 15.77 -28.12 24.01
N ILE A 177 15.02 -28.15 22.91
CA ILE A 177 13.61 -27.78 22.84
C ILE A 177 12.76 -28.92 22.29
N THR A 178 11.47 -28.91 22.59
CA THR A 178 10.54 -29.89 22.03
C THR A 178 10.47 -29.80 20.50
N GLN A 179 10.07 -30.89 19.86
CA GLN A 179 9.95 -30.94 18.40
C GLN A 179 8.92 -29.93 17.89
N GLU A 180 7.86 -29.66 18.66
CA GLU A 180 6.81 -28.67 18.35
C GLU A 180 7.39 -27.26 18.31
N ALA A 181 8.20 -26.89 19.32
CA ALA A 181 8.86 -25.58 19.36
C ALA A 181 9.82 -25.39 18.17
N ARG A 182 10.55 -26.46 17.81
CA ARG A 182 11.46 -26.46 16.64
C ARG A 182 10.68 -26.26 15.33
N MET A 183 9.56 -26.96 15.14
CA MET A 183 8.69 -26.79 13.97
C MET A 183 8.10 -25.37 13.91
N MET A 184 7.71 -24.79 15.04
CA MET A 184 7.22 -23.41 15.08
C MET A 184 8.30 -22.42 14.64
N ALA A 185 9.53 -22.56 15.14
CA ALA A 185 10.66 -21.74 14.72
C ALA A 185 10.91 -21.83 13.20
N ASP A 186 10.86 -23.04 12.63
CA ASP A 186 11.00 -23.25 11.18
C ASP A 186 9.93 -22.53 10.36
N VAL A 187 8.68 -22.57 10.81
CA VAL A 187 7.57 -21.84 10.17
C VAL A 187 7.84 -20.33 10.19
N TYR A 188 8.33 -19.77 11.30
CA TYR A 188 8.66 -18.35 11.37
C TYR A 188 9.86 -17.98 10.50
N LEU A 189 10.92 -18.79 10.49
CA LEU A 189 12.08 -18.57 9.62
C LEU A 189 11.69 -18.54 8.14
N MET A 190 10.82 -19.46 7.71
CA MET A 190 10.28 -19.47 6.35
C MET A 190 9.42 -18.23 6.07
N ARG A 191 8.59 -17.79 7.02
CA ARG A 191 7.81 -16.55 6.91
C ARG A 191 8.70 -15.32 6.81
N ILE A 192 9.77 -15.24 7.62
CA ILE A 192 10.75 -14.15 7.57
C ILE A 192 11.43 -14.11 6.20
N GLN A 193 11.89 -15.26 5.70
CA GLN A 193 12.51 -15.35 4.38
C GLN A 193 11.57 -14.86 3.28
N LYS A 194 10.29 -15.24 3.34
CA LYS A 194 9.27 -14.76 2.39
C LYS A 194 9.02 -13.26 2.53
N GLN A 195 8.89 -12.75 3.74
CA GLN A 195 8.59 -11.32 4.01
C GLN A 195 9.77 -10.40 3.67
N GLN A 196 11.01 -10.88 3.78
CA GLN A 196 12.22 -10.14 3.39
C GLN A 196 12.66 -10.42 1.94
N GLY A 197 11.87 -11.20 1.19
CA GLY A 197 12.13 -11.54 -0.19
C GLY A 197 11.81 -10.42 -1.16
N TRP A 198 12.07 -10.66 -2.44
CA TRP A 198 11.62 -9.77 -3.51
C TRP A 198 10.13 -9.88 -3.70
N VAL A 199 9.47 -8.74 -3.77
CA VAL A 199 8.10 -8.63 -4.24
C VAL A 199 8.16 -8.28 -5.72
N VAL A 200 7.74 -9.22 -6.57
CA VAL A 200 7.76 -9.04 -8.03
C VAL A 200 6.33 -9.07 -8.55
N ASN A 201 6.00 -8.08 -9.37
CA ASN A 201 4.72 -8.03 -10.07
C ASN A 201 4.98 -7.83 -11.56
N ALA A 202 4.43 -8.71 -12.37
CA ALA A 202 4.48 -8.61 -13.82
C ALA A 202 3.08 -8.79 -14.39
N GLY A 203 2.77 -8.03 -15.44
CA GLY A 203 1.48 -8.10 -16.12
C GLY A 203 1.63 -7.73 -17.59
N VAL A 204 0.83 -8.40 -18.42
CA VAL A 204 0.65 -8.06 -19.83
C VAL A 204 -0.85 -8.06 -20.10
N GLN A 205 -1.31 -7.11 -20.90
CA GLN A 205 -2.70 -6.99 -21.30
C GLN A 205 -2.84 -6.55 -22.75
N TYR A 206 -3.81 -7.13 -23.45
CA TYR A 206 -4.32 -6.54 -24.69
C TYR A 206 -5.10 -5.27 -24.36
N GLU A 207 -4.87 -4.22 -25.12
CA GLU A 207 -5.52 -2.93 -24.97
C GLU A 207 -6.17 -2.49 -26.28
N ARG A 208 -7.44 -2.10 -26.19
CA ARG A 208 -8.15 -1.36 -27.23
C ARG A 208 -8.56 -0.01 -26.66
N ASN A 209 -8.03 1.06 -27.24
CA ASN A 209 -8.26 2.43 -26.84
C ASN A 209 -9.02 3.16 -27.95
N ASP A 210 -10.12 3.85 -27.62
CA ASP A 210 -10.93 4.57 -28.60
C ASP A 210 -10.52 6.03 -28.81
N ASN A 211 -9.59 6.53 -27.99
CA ASN A 211 -9.11 7.91 -27.99
C ASN A 211 -7.65 8.01 -27.53
N VAL A 212 -6.73 7.35 -28.25
CA VAL A 212 -5.30 7.25 -27.90
C VAL A 212 -4.60 8.62 -27.88
N ASN A 213 -5.08 9.55 -28.70
CA ASN A 213 -4.57 10.91 -28.80
C ASN A 213 -5.26 11.89 -27.84
N ASN A 214 -6.10 11.42 -26.90
CA ASN A 214 -6.78 12.24 -25.90
C ASN A 214 -7.53 13.47 -26.48
N ALA A 215 -8.02 13.34 -27.71
CA ALA A 215 -8.67 14.42 -28.43
C ALA A 215 -10.13 14.62 -28.00
N SER A 216 -10.62 15.84 -28.15
CA SER A 216 -12.07 16.12 -28.10
C SER A 216 -12.75 15.58 -29.35
N SER A 217 -13.93 14.99 -29.20
CA SER A 217 -14.78 14.52 -30.32
C SER A 217 -15.58 15.64 -30.99
N ILE A 218 -15.47 16.89 -30.51
CA ILE A 218 -16.18 18.04 -31.07
C ILE A 218 -15.60 18.35 -32.45
N ARG A 219 -16.45 18.33 -33.49
CA ARG A 219 -16.06 18.53 -34.90
C ARG A 219 -15.83 20.00 -35.28
N HIS A 220 -16.63 20.90 -34.70
CA HIS A 220 -16.63 22.32 -35.06
C HIS A 220 -16.20 23.18 -33.88
N VAL A 221 -15.35 24.17 -34.15
CA VAL A 221 -14.94 25.20 -33.19
C VAL A 221 -15.50 26.51 -33.65
N ASP A 222 -16.29 27.16 -32.80
CA ASP A 222 -16.73 28.53 -33.06
C ASP A 222 -15.62 29.49 -32.59
N THR A 223 -15.10 30.31 -33.51
CA THR A 223 -14.06 31.32 -33.25
C THR A 223 -14.56 32.70 -33.65
N SER A 224 -13.82 33.77 -33.30
CA SER A 224 -14.10 35.12 -33.79
C SER A 224 -14.03 35.27 -35.31
N LEU A 225 -13.36 34.33 -36.00
CA LEU A 225 -13.21 34.29 -37.45
C LEU A 225 -14.28 33.41 -38.15
N GLY A 226 -15.23 32.85 -37.38
CA GLY A 226 -16.26 31.95 -37.87
C GLY A 226 -16.15 30.52 -37.33
N ARG A 227 -17.01 29.64 -37.83
CA ARG A 227 -17.03 28.22 -37.48
C ARG A 227 -15.97 27.46 -38.28
N LEU A 228 -14.97 26.94 -37.59
CA LEU A 228 -13.90 26.12 -38.18
C LEU A 228 -14.20 24.64 -37.99
N GLU A 229 -14.01 23.85 -39.05
CA GLU A 229 -14.07 22.39 -38.99
C GLU A 229 -12.67 21.83 -38.67
N ARG A 230 -12.58 20.95 -37.68
CA ARG A 230 -11.32 20.30 -37.28
C ARG A 230 -11.00 19.15 -38.23
N ASN A 231 -9.72 19.02 -38.59
CA ASN A 231 -9.27 17.90 -39.41
C ASN A 231 -9.43 16.54 -38.69
N GLU A 232 -9.51 15.46 -39.47
CA GLU A 232 -9.61 14.10 -38.93
C GLU A 232 -8.46 13.76 -37.98
N ASP A 233 -7.25 14.27 -38.24
CA ASP A 233 -6.09 14.04 -37.38
C ASP A 233 -6.22 14.62 -35.97
N SER A 234 -7.08 15.63 -35.79
CA SER A 234 -7.36 16.24 -34.49
C SER A 234 -8.51 15.57 -33.75
N LEU A 235 -9.19 14.59 -34.34
CA LEU A 235 -10.28 13.84 -33.72
C LEU A 235 -9.79 12.56 -33.04
N PRO A 236 -10.61 11.93 -32.17
CA PRO A 236 -10.22 10.72 -31.45
C PRO A 236 -9.73 9.61 -32.38
N LYS A 237 -8.51 9.13 -32.13
CA LYS A 237 -7.89 8.01 -32.85
C LYS A 237 -8.00 6.73 -32.04
N LYS A 238 -8.41 5.64 -32.70
CA LYS A 238 -8.46 4.31 -32.11
C LYS A 238 -7.09 3.65 -32.20
N ALA A 239 -6.68 2.94 -31.16
CA ALA A 239 -5.45 2.16 -31.17
C ALA A 239 -5.64 0.79 -30.52
N ASN A 240 -4.87 -0.18 -31.01
CA ASN A 240 -4.80 -1.53 -30.48
C ASN A 240 -3.34 -1.85 -30.12
N GLY A 241 -3.13 -2.39 -28.93
CA GLY A 241 -1.80 -2.52 -28.36
C GLY A 241 -1.67 -3.59 -27.28
N LEU A 242 -0.45 -3.74 -26.80
CA LEU A 242 -0.12 -4.48 -25.59
C LEU A 242 0.38 -3.50 -24.54
N ARG A 243 -0.27 -3.47 -23.37
CA ARG A 243 0.27 -2.82 -22.17
C ARG A 243 0.97 -3.87 -21.32
N TYR A 244 2.11 -3.49 -20.80
CA TYR A 244 2.93 -4.34 -19.93
C TYR A 244 3.40 -3.55 -18.72
N ASN A 245 3.57 -4.26 -17.62
CA ASN A 245 4.15 -3.72 -16.40
C ASN A 245 5.04 -4.77 -15.76
N PHE A 246 6.15 -4.31 -15.23
CA PHE A 246 7.05 -5.07 -14.38
C PHE A 246 7.42 -4.17 -13.21
N SER A 247 7.40 -4.69 -12.00
CA SER A 247 7.90 -4.00 -10.81
C SER A 247 8.54 -4.99 -9.87
N ALA A 248 9.67 -4.62 -9.29
CA ALA A 248 10.35 -5.37 -8.25
C ALA A 248 10.65 -4.42 -7.10
N GLU A 249 10.29 -4.81 -5.89
CA GLU A 249 10.59 -4.07 -4.67
C GLU A 249 11.11 -5.00 -3.58
N ARG A 250 11.90 -4.44 -2.67
CA ARG A 250 12.41 -5.17 -1.51
C ARG A 250 12.70 -4.22 -0.35
N ASP A 251 12.26 -4.63 0.84
CA ASP A 251 12.60 -4.01 2.10
C ASP A 251 13.64 -4.85 2.83
N TRP A 252 14.84 -4.31 2.99
CA TRP A 252 15.96 -4.96 3.66
C TRP A 252 15.98 -4.54 5.13
N ASN A 253 15.68 -5.45 6.06
CA ASN A 253 15.78 -5.12 7.48
C ASN A 253 17.26 -4.98 7.86
N ILE A 254 17.67 -3.79 8.33
CA ILE A 254 19.06 -3.50 8.67
C ILE A 254 19.33 -3.74 10.16
N ALA A 255 18.45 -3.19 11.00
CA ALA A 255 18.53 -3.30 12.45
C ALA A 255 17.20 -2.85 13.06
N GLY A 256 16.70 -3.60 14.04
CA GLY A 256 15.44 -3.29 14.71
C GLY A 256 14.31 -3.00 13.70
N ASN A 257 13.67 -1.85 13.83
CA ASN A 257 12.56 -1.41 12.96
C ASN A 257 13.01 -0.64 11.70
N HIS A 258 14.31 -0.60 11.40
CA HIS A 258 14.91 0.19 10.32
C HIS A 258 15.17 -0.66 9.08
N TYR A 259 14.81 -0.13 7.92
CA TYR A 259 14.87 -0.81 6.64
C TYR A 259 15.46 0.10 5.57
N LEU A 260 16.24 -0.48 4.67
CA LEU A 260 16.50 0.08 3.34
C LEU A 260 15.38 -0.42 2.42
N THR A 261 14.75 0.47 1.67
CA THR A 261 13.77 0.09 0.65
C THR A 261 14.34 0.35 -0.74
N THR A 262 14.11 -0.58 -1.66
CA THR A 262 14.54 -0.49 -3.06
C THR A 262 13.37 -0.84 -3.95
N GLU A 263 13.10 -0.01 -4.95
CA GLU A 263 12.00 -0.20 -5.90
C GLU A 263 12.48 0.06 -7.34
N ALA A 264 12.00 -0.76 -8.25
CA ALA A 264 12.19 -0.60 -9.68
C ALA A 264 10.89 -0.92 -10.40
N SER A 265 10.50 -0.11 -11.38
CA SER A 265 9.39 -0.43 -12.27
C SER A 265 9.69 -0.09 -13.72
N PHE A 266 9.15 -0.92 -14.61
CA PHE A 266 9.13 -0.73 -16.04
C PHE A 266 7.71 -0.96 -16.53
N ASP A 267 7.06 0.08 -17.06
CA ASP A 267 5.69 0.01 -17.55
C ASP A 267 5.57 0.69 -18.90
N GLY A 268 4.68 0.21 -19.75
CA GLY A 268 4.51 0.77 -21.08
C GLY A 268 3.31 0.22 -21.82
N VAL A 269 3.01 0.87 -22.94
CA VAL A 269 2.04 0.40 -23.92
C VAL A 269 2.65 0.49 -25.30
N GLN A 270 2.55 -0.59 -26.07
CA GLN A 270 2.99 -0.67 -27.45
C GLN A 270 1.77 -0.82 -28.35
N TYR A 271 1.49 0.18 -29.18
CA TYR A 271 0.45 0.11 -30.20
C TYR A 271 1.05 -0.34 -31.53
N TRP A 272 0.31 -1.11 -32.33
CA TRP A 272 0.76 -1.53 -33.68
C TRP A 272 0.14 -0.72 -34.81
N ASP A 273 -1.05 -0.16 -34.60
CA ASP A 273 -1.79 0.68 -35.56
C ASP A 273 -1.61 2.19 -35.33
N ASN A 274 -1.11 2.61 -34.15
CA ASN A 274 -0.84 4.00 -33.77
C ASN A 274 0.45 4.13 -32.94
N LYS A 275 1.58 3.75 -33.56
CA LYS A 275 2.88 3.57 -32.89
C LYS A 275 3.41 4.83 -32.20
N ASP A 276 3.12 6.02 -32.73
CA ASP A 276 3.58 7.31 -32.19
C ASP A 276 3.06 7.58 -30.76
N TYR A 277 2.01 6.88 -30.35
CA TYR A 277 1.43 6.97 -29.01
C TYR A 277 1.91 5.86 -28.06
N SER A 278 2.89 5.05 -28.48
CA SER A 278 3.47 4.02 -27.62
C SER A 278 4.30 4.69 -26.53
N GLU A 279 4.13 4.24 -25.29
CA GLU A 279 4.79 4.82 -24.12
C GLU A 279 5.62 3.76 -23.40
N GLN A 280 6.77 4.18 -22.86
CA GLN A 280 7.61 3.38 -21.98
C GLN A 280 8.07 4.24 -20.82
N SER A 281 8.02 3.71 -19.60
CA SER A 281 8.41 4.37 -18.39
C SER A 281 9.32 3.46 -17.58
N VAL A 282 10.42 4.00 -17.08
CA VAL A 282 11.29 3.36 -16.10
C VAL A 282 11.29 4.22 -14.84
N HIS A 283 11.21 3.60 -13.68
CA HIS A 283 11.33 4.24 -12.37
C HIS A 283 12.29 3.43 -11.50
N LEU A 284 13.20 4.10 -10.82
CA LEU A 284 14.14 3.50 -9.89
C LEU A 284 14.17 4.35 -8.61
N GLY A 285 13.99 3.71 -7.46
CA GLY A 285 13.97 4.36 -6.16
C GLY A 285 14.75 3.57 -5.12
N THR A 286 15.40 4.29 -4.20
CA THR A 286 16.01 3.69 -3.02
C THR A 286 15.90 4.67 -1.86
N GLY A 287 15.52 4.16 -0.69
CA GLY A 287 15.12 5.00 0.42
C GLY A 287 15.17 4.32 1.77
N TYR A 288 14.72 5.04 2.79
CA TYR A 288 14.64 4.56 4.15
C TYR A 288 13.20 4.24 4.53
N LYS A 289 12.99 3.15 5.27
CA LYS A 289 11.70 2.79 5.84
C LYS A 289 11.85 2.43 7.31
N ASN A 290 10.99 2.99 8.16
CA ASN A 290 10.79 2.54 9.53
C ASN A 290 9.44 1.85 9.61
N GLN A 291 9.38 0.61 10.12
CA GLN A 291 8.11 -0.10 10.25
C GLN A 291 8.06 -0.97 11.50
N ASN A 292 6.88 -1.02 12.11
CA ASN A 292 6.54 -1.86 13.24
C ASN A 292 5.14 -2.49 13.02
N ILE A 293 4.59 -3.16 14.04
CA ILE A 293 3.28 -3.83 13.90
C ILE A 293 2.11 -2.86 13.64
N GLN A 294 2.19 -1.62 14.11
CA GLN A 294 1.10 -0.64 14.05
C GLN A 294 1.25 0.35 12.90
N GLN A 295 2.48 0.69 12.53
CA GLN A 295 2.73 1.77 11.58
C GLN A 295 4.00 1.57 10.79
N TRP A 296 4.08 2.30 9.68
CA TRP A 296 5.27 2.38 8.85
C TRP A 296 5.40 3.77 8.25
N THR A 297 6.65 4.20 8.03
CA THR A 297 6.99 5.44 7.33
C THR A 297 8.10 5.14 6.35
N SER A 298 7.97 5.55 5.09
CA SER A 298 9.03 5.47 4.09
C SER A 298 9.33 6.82 3.47
N VAL A 299 10.59 7.02 3.09
CA VAL A 299 11.08 8.18 2.35
C VAL A 299 11.99 7.67 1.24
N THR A 300 11.56 7.81 0.00
CA THR A 300 12.18 7.21 -1.18
C THR A 300 12.45 8.27 -2.25
N PRO A 301 13.68 8.78 -2.35
CA PRO A 301 14.17 9.43 -3.55
C PRO A 301 14.09 8.50 -4.75
N PHE A 302 13.77 9.06 -5.92
CA PHE A 302 13.65 8.29 -7.14
C PHE A 302 14.04 9.09 -8.39
N ILE A 303 14.37 8.33 -9.43
CA ILE A 303 14.54 8.82 -10.80
C ILE A 303 13.54 8.13 -11.72
N GLY A 304 13.02 8.87 -12.69
CA GLY A 304 12.10 8.38 -13.70
C GLY A 304 12.54 8.76 -15.11
N TYR A 305 12.31 7.89 -16.07
CA TYR A 305 12.55 8.14 -17.49
C TYR A 305 11.35 7.71 -18.32
N HIS A 306 10.92 8.56 -19.23
CA HIS A 306 9.79 8.30 -20.12
C HIS A 306 10.21 8.41 -21.59
N ARG A 307 9.70 7.49 -22.40
CA ARG A 307 9.73 7.54 -23.85
C ARG A 307 8.31 7.56 -24.40
N LEU A 308 8.15 8.25 -25.54
CA LEU A 308 6.90 8.37 -26.27
C LEU A 308 7.20 8.25 -27.76
N GLY A 309 6.45 7.42 -28.48
CA GLY A 309 6.68 7.16 -29.91
C GLY A 309 8.07 6.59 -30.22
N GLY A 310 8.72 5.96 -29.24
CA GLY A 310 10.11 5.49 -29.35
C GLY A 310 11.17 6.56 -29.08
N GLU A 311 10.82 7.82 -28.86
CA GLU A 311 11.77 8.89 -28.57
C GLU A 311 11.83 9.22 -27.08
N ALA A 312 12.93 9.84 -26.64
CA ALA A 312 13.04 10.38 -25.29
C ALA A 312 11.98 11.45 -25.06
N TYR A 313 11.20 11.33 -23.99
CA TYR A 313 10.10 12.25 -23.70
C TYR A 313 10.38 13.13 -22.50
N SER A 314 10.64 12.52 -21.33
CA SER A 314 10.97 13.27 -20.12
C SER A 314 11.85 12.48 -19.15
N ARG A 315 12.54 13.24 -18.30
CA ARG A 315 13.31 12.78 -17.14
C ARG A 315 12.71 13.39 -15.89
N ASN A 316 12.57 12.57 -14.86
CA ASN A 316 12.02 12.97 -13.57
C ASN A 316 13.02 12.69 -12.45
N PHE A 317 13.08 13.58 -11.49
CA PHE A 317 13.73 13.35 -10.20
C PHE A 317 12.75 13.73 -9.10
N GLY A 318 12.62 12.91 -8.07
CA GLY A 318 11.65 13.16 -7.02
C GLY A 318 11.95 12.46 -5.73
N ILE A 319 11.06 12.71 -4.77
CA ILE A 319 11.05 12.07 -3.46
C ILE A 319 9.61 11.76 -3.09
N SER A 320 9.36 10.54 -2.63
CA SER A 320 8.07 10.10 -2.10
C SER A 320 8.20 9.81 -0.61
N THR A 321 7.31 10.38 0.18
CA THR A 321 7.17 10.09 1.61
C THR A 321 5.81 9.47 1.85
N GLN A 322 5.77 8.38 2.60
CA GLN A 322 4.54 7.67 2.89
C GLN A 322 4.49 7.28 4.35
N HIS A 323 3.30 7.33 4.93
CA HIS A 323 3.06 6.94 6.31
C HIS A 323 1.75 6.17 6.38
N GLY A 324 1.77 4.98 6.95
CA GLY A 324 0.59 4.17 7.19
C GLY A 324 0.48 3.78 8.66
N ARG A 325 -0.74 3.81 9.21
CA ARG A 325 -1.01 3.43 10.61
C ARG A 325 -2.34 2.71 10.75
N TRP A 326 -2.32 1.60 11.49
CA TRP A 326 -3.50 0.95 12.04
C TRP A 326 -4.01 1.75 13.23
N LEU A 327 -5.25 2.24 13.15
CA LEU A 327 -5.91 2.92 14.26
C LEU A 327 -6.52 1.90 15.24
N ASN A 328 -6.97 0.77 14.71
CA ASN A 328 -7.44 -0.42 15.40
C ASN A 328 -7.36 -1.60 14.43
N ASP A 329 -7.96 -2.75 14.77
CA ASP A 329 -7.89 -3.96 13.92
C ASP A 329 -8.62 -3.84 12.56
N ASN A 330 -9.51 -2.87 12.43
CA ASN A 330 -10.37 -2.72 11.26
C ASN A 330 -10.09 -1.45 10.45
N TRP A 331 -9.34 -0.48 10.99
CA TRP A 331 -9.10 0.80 10.34
C TRP A 331 -7.62 1.06 10.11
N GLN A 332 -7.28 1.37 8.86
CA GLN A 332 -5.97 1.85 8.48
C GLN A 332 -6.08 3.22 7.82
N VAL A 333 -5.16 4.12 8.17
CA VAL A 333 -4.98 5.42 7.50
C VAL A 333 -3.61 5.45 6.86
N VAL A 334 -3.57 5.94 5.62
CA VAL A 334 -2.34 6.07 4.83
C VAL A 334 -2.26 7.48 4.25
N GLY A 335 -1.17 8.17 4.53
CA GLY A 335 -0.80 9.45 3.92
C GLY A 335 0.39 9.25 2.98
N ALA A 336 0.36 9.88 1.81
CA ALA A 336 1.48 9.90 0.89
C ALA A 336 1.69 11.30 0.31
N PHE A 337 2.94 11.74 0.31
CA PHE A 337 3.40 12.98 -0.30
C PHE A 337 4.46 12.66 -1.37
N THR A 338 4.40 13.32 -2.52
CA THR A 338 5.40 13.19 -3.58
C THR A 338 5.78 14.56 -4.10
N HIS A 339 7.08 14.86 -4.13
CA HIS A 339 7.65 15.96 -4.91
C HIS A 339 8.34 15.38 -6.14
N LEU A 340 8.03 15.89 -7.34
CA LEU A 340 8.60 15.45 -8.60
C LEU A 340 8.99 16.66 -9.43
N GLN A 341 10.24 16.73 -9.87
CA GLN A 341 10.72 17.65 -10.90
C GLN A 341 10.72 16.94 -12.24
N ARG A 342 10.21 17.62 -13.28
CA ARG A 342 10.08 17.08 -14.63
C ARG A 342 10.84 17.94 -15.64
N ARG A 343 11.62 17.27 -16.48
CA ARG A 343 12.37 17.87 -17.58
C ARG A 343 12.04 17.17 -18.89
N TYR A 344 11.56 17.92 -19.87
CA TYR A 344 11.23 17.40 -21.19
C TYR A 344 12.44 17.39 -22.13
N ALA A 345 12.52 16.40 -23.00
CA ALA A 345 13.65 16.23 -23.92
C ALA A 345 13.62 17.21 -25.10
N LYS A 346 12.43 17.54 -25.63
CA LYS A 346 12.28 18.45 -26.78
C LYS A 346 12.14 19.90 -26.32
N SER A 347 12.81 20.84 -26.99
CA SER A 347 12.86 22.26 -26.63
C SER A 347 11.47 22.88 -26.48
N TYR A 348 10.61 22.70 -27.49
CA TYR A 348 9.23 23.22 -27.51
C TYR A 348 8.35 22.69 -26.37
N LEU A 349 8.65 21.51 -25.81
CA LEU A 349 7.98 21.01 -24.60
C LEU A 349 8.63 21.58 -23.35
N SER A 350 9.96 21.66 -23.33
CA SER A 350 10.73 22.11 -22.18
C SER A 350 10.46 23.56 -21.80
N GLU A 351 10.27 24.43 -22.80
CA GLU A 351 9.97 25.86 -22.60
C GLU A 351 8.58 26.09 -21.99
N ARG A 352 7.65 25.15 -22.19
CA ARG A 352 6.26 25.27 -21.75
C ARG A 352 5.96 24.49 -20.48
N TYR A 353 6.48 23.27 -20.37
CA TYR A 353 6.05 22.27 -19.39
C TYR A 353 7.10 21.90 -18.33
N ASN A 354 8.37 22.30 -18.49
CA ASN A 354 9.36 22.02 -17.44
C ASN A 354 8.88 22.58 -16.09
N GLY A 355 9.06 21.82 -15.03
CA GLY A 355 8.40 22.19 -13.80
C GLY A 355 8.50 21.18 -12.68
N HIS A 356 7.64 21.36 -11.69
CA HIS A 356 7.51 20.43 -10.58
C HIS A 356 6.05 20.19 -10.19
N LEU A 357 5.80 19.01 -9.64
CA LEU A 357 4.53 18.54 -9.13
C LEU A 357 4.72 18.19 -7.65
N ASN A 358 3.85 18.73 -6.80
CA ASN A 358 3.66 18.28 -5.43
C ASN A 358 2.30 17.60 -5.33
N ASN A 359 2.26 16.37 -4.85
CA ASN A 359 1.03 15.62 -4.65
C ASN A 359 0.93 15.17 -3.20
N LEU A 360 -0.21 15.40 -2.56
CA LEU A 360 -0.57 14.92 -1.24
C LEU A 360 -1.82 14.06 -1.37
N SER A 361 -1.83 12.89 -0.74
CA SER A 361 -2.97 11.99 -0.72
C SER A 361 -3.14 11.41 0.67
N VAL A 362 -4.40 11.31 1.14
CA VAL A 362 -4.75 10.65 2.40
C VAL A 362 -5.89 9.67 2.13
N THR A 363 -5.73 8.41 2.51
CA THR A 363 -6.74 7.34 2.40
C THR A 363 -7.04 6.78 3.78
N ALA A 364 -8.32 6.61 4.09
CA ALA A 364 -8.78 5.75 5.17
C ALA A 364 -9.40 4.47 4.58
N ALA A 365 -9.04 3.32 5.14
CA ALA A 365 -9.52 2.01 4.73
C ALA A 365 -10.14 1.29 5.92
N TRP A 366 -11.37 0.80 5.73
CA TRP A 366 -12.12 0.01 6.68
C TRP A 366 -12.21 -1.45 6.21
N LEU A 367 -11.79 -2.35 7.07
CA LEU A 367 -11.74 -3.79 6.86
C LEU A 367 -12.59 -4.49 7.94
N PRO A 368 -13.93 -4.41 7.85
CA PRO A 368 -14.82 -4.94 8.89
C PRO A 368 -14.78 -6.46 9.04
N GLN A 369 -14.38 -7.16 7.99
CA GLN A 369 -14.32 -8.61 7.96
C GLN A 369 -13.35 -9.09 6.88
N ALA A 370 -12.96 -10.36 6.98
CA ALA A 370 -12.21 -11.02 5.92
C ALA A 370 -12.94 -10.89 4.57
N GLY A 371 -12.19 -10.49 3.55
CA GLY A 371 -12.70 -10.36 2.19
C GLY A 371 -13.55 -9.12 1.91
N LEU A 372 -13.65 -8.13 2.81
CA LEU A 372 -14.27 -6.83 2.50
C LEU A 372 -13.33 -5.69 2.91
N MET A 373 -13.06 -4.80 1.95
CA MET A 373 -12.37 -3.54 2.18
C MET A 373 -13.16 -2.41 1.54
N ILE A 374 -13.45 -1.37 2.30
CA ILE A 374 -14.04 -0.13 1.82
C ILE A 374 -13.03 0.97 2.11
N TYR A 375 -12.71 1.81 1.13
CA TYR A 375 -11.76 2.90 1.34
C TYR A 375 -12.27 4.19 0.72
N SER A 376 -11.86 5.30 1.33
CA SER A 376 -12.10 6.65 0.84
C SER A 376 -10.85 7.49 1.04
N GLY A 377 -10.60 8.43 0.15
CA GLY A 377 -9.42 9.29 0.25
C GLY A 377 -9.57 10.61 -0.48
N ALA A 378 -8.75 11.56 -0.09
CA ALA A 378 -8.65 12.88 -0.70
C ALA A 378 -7.26 13.07 -1.32
N ASP A 379 -7.21 13.82 -2.42
CA ASP A 379 -6.00 14.17 -3.15
C ASP A 379 -5.89 15.69 -3.30
N TYR A 380 -4.68 16.21 -3.12
CA TYR A 380 -4.32 17.58 -3.46
C TYR A 380 -3.04 17.57 -4.29
N GLY A 381 -3.12 18.09 -5.51
CA GLY A 381 -2.01 18.23 -6.43
C GLY A 381 -1.74 19.70 -6.75
N ARG A 382 -0.47 20.07 -6.79
CA ARG A 382 0.01 21.37 -7.27
C ARG A 382 1.08 21.16 -8.32
N GLU A 383 0.75 21.50 -9.56
CA GLU A 383 1.68 21.50 -10.69
C GLU A 383 2.09 22.94 -11.00
N ARG A 384 3.39 23.17 -11.10
CA ARG A 384 3.98 24.40 -11.63
C ARG A 384 4.80 24.05 -12.85
N ALA A 385 4.33 24.50 -14.01
CA ALA A 385 5.00 24.42 -15.29
C ALA A 385 5.74 25.75 -15.59
N ALA A 386 6.55 25.77 -16.65
CA ALA A 386 7.26 26.96 -17.08
C ALA A 386 6.29 28.05 -17.57
N GLU A 387 5.26 27.65 -18.31
CA GLU A 387 4.13 28.52 -18.62
C GLU A 387 3.07 28.48 -17.50
N SER A 388 2.63 29.65 -17.04
CA SER A 388 1.60 29.77 -15.99
C SER A 388 0.26 29.17 -16.41
N GLN A 389 -0.08 29.21 -17.70
CA GLN A 389 -1.32 28.65 -18.24
C GLN A 389 -1.37 27.12 -18.16
N GLU A 390 -0.21 26.47 -18.03
CA GLU A 390 -0.07 25.02 -17.85
C GLU A 390 0.10 24.62 -16.37
N SER A 391 0.28 25.61 -15.49
CA SER A 391 0.30 25.38 -14.04
C SER A 391 -1.11 25.18 -13.49
N SER A 392 -1.28 24.24 -12.56
CA SER A 392 -2.62 23.86 -12.10
C SER A 392 -2.68 23.40 -10.65
N LYS A 393 -3.89 23.44 -10.08
CA LYS A 393 -4.26 22.87 -8.78
C LYS A 393 -5.30 21.78 -9.01
N ARG A 394 -5.08 20.59 -8.47
CA ARG A 394 -6.00 19.44 -8.55
C ARG A 394 -6.50 19.09 -7.15
N LYS A 395 -7.80 18.93 -7.01
CA LYS A 395 -8.45 18.46 -5.78
C LYS A 395 -9.29 17.25 -6.12
N GLY A 396 -9.00 16.11 -5.52
CA GLY A 396 -9.65 14.84 -5.82
C GLY A 396 -10.29 14.20 -4.60
N LEU A 397 -11.37 13.46 -4.83
CA LEU A 397 -11.94 12.49 -3.89
C LEU A 397 -11.95 11.13 -4.59
N ARG A 398 -11.52 10.09 -3.88
CA ARG A 398 -11.52 8.70 -4.33
C ARG A 398 -12.28 7.84 -3.33
N THR A 399 -13.06 6.89 -3.83
CA THR A 399 -13.74 5.88 -3.00
C THR A 399 -13.72 4.55 -3.72
N GLY A 400 -13.68 3.45 -2.99
CA GLY A 400 -13.71 2.14 -3.59
C GLY A 400 -14.04 1.02 -2.63
N VAL A 401 -14.42 -0.11 -3.22
CA VAL A 401 -14.78 -1.33 -2.51
C VAL A 401 -14.08 -2.51 -3.18
N LEU A 402 -13.47 -3.35 -2.37
CA LEU A 402 -12.98 -4.68 -2.75
C LEU A 402 -13.79 -5.72 -1.97
N LYS A 403 -14.42 -6.65 -2.68
CA LYS A 403 -15.17 -7.76 -2.08
C LYS A 403 -14.69 -9.09 -2.64
N GLU A 404 -14.29 -9.97 -1.74
CA GLU A 404 -14.07 -11.39 -1.98
C GLU A 404 -15.32 -12.14 -1.53
N TRP A 405 -16.04 -12.70 -2.50
CA TRP A 405 -17.27 -13.45 -2.30
C TRP A 405 -16.95 -14.89 -1.91
N GLN A 406 -17.84 -15.55 -1.15
CA GLN A 406 -17.60 -16.91 -0.65
C GLN A 406 -17.45 -17.95 -1.77
N ASN A 407 -18.11 -17.75 -2.91
CA ASN A 407 -18.09 -18.66 -4.06
C ASN A 407 -16.78 -18.64 -4.87
N GLY A 408 -15.78 -17.84 -4.48
CA GLY A 408 -14.53 -17.70 -5.26
C GLY A 408 -14.47 -16.44 -6.13
N LEU A 409 -15.59 -15.75 -6.34
CA LEU A 409 -15.63 -14.50 -7.09
C LEU A 409 -14.96 -13.37 -6.29
N SER A 410 -14.33 -12.44 -6.98
CA SER A 410 -13.84 -11.19 -6.40
C SER A 410 -14.23 -10.02 -7.29
N THR A 411 -14.66 -8.92 -6.69
CA THR A 411 -15.01 -7.69 -7.38
C THR A 411 -14.28 -6.50 -6.79
N ARG A 412 -13.94 -5.54 -7.65
CA ARG A 412 -13.35 -4.26 -7.26
C ARG A 412 -14.07 -3.15 -8.00
N VAL A 413 -14.46 -2.11 -7.25
CA VAL A 413 -14.99 -0.85 -7.79
C VAL A 413 -14.15 0.28 -7.23
N ASN A 414 -13.71 1.20 -8.09
CA ASN A 414 -13.02 2.43 -7.69
C ASN A 414 -13.64 3.60 -8.47
N LEU A 415 -14.04 4.64 -7.74
CA LEU A 415 -14.62 5.87 -8.27
C LEU A 415 -13.75 7.04 -7.84
N ARG A 416 -13.46 7.95 -8.77
CA ARG A 416 -12.69 9.16 -8.50
C ARG A 416 -13.35 10.36 -9.17
N TYR A 417 -13.46 11.45 -8.42
CA TYR A 417 -13.84 12.76 -8.92
C TYR A 417 -12.71 13.74 -8.65
N THR A 418 -12.27 14.46 -9.67
CA THR A 418 -11.22 15.47 -9.55
C THR A 418 -11.67 16.78 -10.16
N HIS A 419 -11.34 17.88 -9.49
CA HIS A 419 -11.47 19.22 -10.03
C HIS A 419 -10.08 19.82 -10.24
N ARG A 420 -9.78 20.22 -11.48
CA ARG A 420 -8.51 20.85 -11.88
C ARG A 420 -8.75 22.29 -12.30
N ASN A 421 -8.02 23.22 -11.71
CA ASN A 421 -8.04 24.64 -12.06
C ASN A 421 -6.65 25.08 -12.46
N PHE A 422 -6.55 25.73 -13.62
CA PHE A 422 -5.30 26.29 -14.12
C PHE A 422 -5.08 27.71 -13.56
N ASP A 423 -3.83 28.17 -13.56
CA ASP A 423 -3.49 29.43 -12.90
C ASP A 423 -3.67 30.67 -13.78
N ALA A 424 -3.53 30.51 -15.10
CA ALA A 424 -3.63 31.61 -16.04
C ALA A 424 -4.59 31.31 -17.19
N PRO A 425 -5.09 32.36 -17.88
CA PRO A 425 -5.89 32.19 -19.08
C PRO A 425 -5.17 31.37 -20.15
N ASN A 426 -5.93 30.51 -20.84
CA ASN A 426 -5.39 29.82 -22.01
C ASN A 426 -5.10 30.84 -23.13
N GLN A 427 -3.94 30.72 -23.77
CA GLN A 427 -3.44 31.63 -24.82
C GLN A 427 -4.42 31.85 -25.98
N TYR A 428 -5.24 30.85 -26.34
CA TYR A 428 -6.14 30.94 -27.48
C TYR A 428 -7.54 31.47 -27.11
N PHE A 429 -8.00 31.19 -25.89
CA PHE A 429 -9.38 31.48 -25.48
C PHE A 429 -9.50 32.63 -24.48
N GLY A 430 -8.40 33.10 -23.89
CA GLY A 430 -8.41 34.17 -22.89
C GLY A 430 -9.17 33.83 -21.61
N ILE A 431 -9.57 32.57 -21.42
CA ILE A 431 -10.28 32.10 -20.21
C ILE A 431 -9.43 31.10 -19.42
N VAL A 432 -9.53 31.18 -18.10
CA VAL A 432 -8.86 30.22 -17.19
C VAL A 432 -9.55 28.87 -17.31
N ARG A 433 -8.78 27.85 -17.70
CA ARG A 433 -9.30 26.49 -17.87
C ARG A 433 -9.68 25.87 -16.52
N ARG A 434 -10.82 25.18 -16.51
CA ARG A 434 -11.33 24.42 -15.38
C ARG A 434 -11.89 23.10 -15.87
N ASP A 435 -11.42 22.01 -15.26
CA ASP A 435 -11.83 20.67 -15.62
C ASP A 435 -12.51 19.97 -14.44
N LYS A 436 -13.51 19.15 -14.78
CA LYS A 436 -14.11 18.14 -13.91
C LYS A 436 -13.83 16.78 -14.51
N GLU A 437 -13.07 15.97 -13.79
CA GLU A 437 -12.62 14.66 -14.20
C GLU A 437 -13.40 13.60 -13.40
N TYR A 438 -13.98 12.64 -14.10
CA TYR A 438 -14.72 11.52 -13.55
C TYR A 438 -14.05 10.23 -14.01
N GLN A 439 -13.74 9.36 -13.06
CA GLN A 439 -13.17 8.06 -13.36
C GLN A 439 -13.94 6.97 -12.62
N ALA A 440 -14.18 5.87 -13.32
CA ALA A 440 -14.72 4.64 -12.74
C ALA A 440 -13.90 3.45 -13.25
N ASN A 441 -13.43 2.62 -12.32
CA ASN A 441 -12.74 1.38 -12.61
C ASN A 441 -13.51 0.21 -11.98
N PHE A 442 -13.80 -0.81 -12.77
CA PHE A 442 -14.42 -2.05 -12.32
C PHE A 442 -13.52 -3.23 -12.69
N ALA A 443 -13.33 -4.16 -11.77
CA ALA A 443 -12.65 -5.41 -12.04
C ALA A 443 -13.41 -6.58 -11.43
N ILE A 444 -13.45 -7.70 -12.16
CA ILE A 444 -14.07 -8.95 -11.72
C ILE A 444 -13.17 -10.13 -12.12
N TRP A 445 -12.98 -11.06 -11.19
CA TRP A 445 -12.21 -12.27 -11.43
C TRP A 445 -12.64 -13.40 -10.50
N HIS A 446 -12.34 -14.63 -10.89
CA HIS A 446 -12.63 -15.81 -10.10
C HIS A 446 -11.34 -16.45 -9.61
N ARG A 447 -11.20 -16.67 -8.29
CA ARG A 447 -9.94 -17.09 -7.68
C ARG A 447 -9.51 -18.51 -8.07
N SER A 448 -10.46 -19.38 -8.44
CA SER A 448 -10.14 -20.72 -8.96
C SER A 448 -9.80 -20.75 -10.45
N VAL A 449 -10.03 -19.66 -11.19
CA VAL A 449 -9.65 -19.58 -12.59
C VAL A 449 -8.20 -19.10 -12.63
N HIS A 450 -7.28 -20.03 -12.81
CA HIS A 450 -5.87 -19.71 -13.00
C HIS A 450 -5.18 -20.72 -13.91
N LEU A 451 -4.19 -20.26 -14.65
CA LEU A 451 -3.31 -21.11 -15.45
C LEU A 451 -1.86 -20.84 -15.03
N TYR A 452 -1.14 -21.85 -14.55
CA TYR A 452 0.23 -21.72 -14.03
C TYR A 452 0.41 -20.62 -12.95
N GLY A 453 -0.63 -20.41 -12.12
CA GLY A 453 -0.66 -19.37 -11.08
C GLY A 453 -0.98 -17.95 -11.60
N ILE A 454 -1.37 -17.82 -12.88
CA ILE A 454 -1.80 -16.56 -13.49
C ILE A 454 -3.33 -16.48 -13.40
N THR A 455 -3.85 -15.45 -12.74
CA THR A 455 -5.30 -15.21 -12.63
C THR A 455 -5.75 -14.16 -13.65
N PRO A 456 -6.66 -14.49 -14.59
CA PRO A 456 -7.24 -13.52 -15.49
C PRO A 456 -8.28 -12.66 -14.75
N LYS A 457 -8.20 -11.34 -14.95
CA LYS A 457 -9.16 -10.37 -14.41
C LYS A 457 -9.77 -9.58 -15.56
N LEU A 458 -11.10 -9.53 -15.63
CA LEU A 458 -11.80 -8.68 -16.57
C LEU A 458 -11.93 -7.28 -15.95
N ASN A 459 -11.48 -6.27 -16.68
CA ASN A 459 -11.49 -4.89 -16.23
C ASN A 459 -12.29 -4.01 -17.20
N PHE A 460 -12.96 -3.02 -16.62
CA PHE A 460 -13.58 -1.91 -17.32
C PHE A 460 -13.09 -0.60 -16.71
N GLN A 461 -12.65 0.32 -17.56
CA GLN A 461 -12.24 1.66 -17.15
C GLN A 461 -13.02 2.70 -17.96
N TYR A 462 -13.48 3.72 -17.24
CA TYR A 462 -14.15 4.87 -17.80
C TYR A 462 -13.47 6.13 -17.31
N LEU A 463 -13.13 7.03 -18.23
CA LEU A 463 -12.63 8.37 -17.95
C LEU A 463 -13.48 9.39 -18.71
N LYS A 464 -13.90 10.44 -18.02
CA LYS A 464 -14.55 11.60 -18.64
C LYS A 464 -13.99 12.88 -18.06
N VAL A 465 -13.52 13.75 -18.94
CA VAL A 465 -13.07 15.11 -18.61
C VAL A 465 -14.09 16.08 -19.21
N LYS A 466 -14.70 16.90 -18.37
CA LYS A 466 -15.53 18.04 -18.78
C LYS A 466 -14.73 19.32 -18.54
N SER A 467 -14.39 20.03 -19.60
CA SER A 467 -13.69 21.31 -19.54
C SER A 467 -14.61 22.47 -19.90
N ASN A 468 -14.31 23.67 -19.38
CA ASN A 468 -14.92 24.93 -19.84
C ASN A 468 -14.35 25.43 -21.19
N ILE A 469 -13.37 24.73 -21.77
CA ILE A 469 -12.98 24.87 -23.19
C ILE A 469 -13.24 23.51 -23.86
N PRO A 470 -14.51 23.18 -24.19
CA PRO A 470 -14.89 21.82 -24.53
C PRO A 470 -14.23 21.30 -25.82
N ALA A 471 -14.10 22.15 -26.83
CA ALA A 471 -13.62 21.75 -28.15
C ALA A 471 -12.17 21.24 -28.17
N PHE A 472 -11.39 21.53 -27.11
CA PHE A 472 -9.99 21.12 -27.01
C PHE A 472 -9.74 20.11 -25.89
N TYR A 473 -10.46 20.21 -24.76
CA TYR A 473 -10.10 19.44 -23.56
C TYR A 473 -11.20 18.55 -23.00
N SER A 474 -12.46 18.70 -23.45
CA SER A 474 -13.49 17.74 -23.06
C SER A 474 -13.29 16.44 -23.82
N ARG A 475 -13.13 15.34 -23.09
CA ARG A 475 -12.85 14.02 -23.68
C ARG A 475 -13.48 12.91 -22.86
N GLN A 476 -13.65 11.77 -23.52
CA GLN A 476 -14.10 10.53 -22.89
C GLN A 476 -13.27 9.38 -23.43
N ASN A 477 -12.97 8.42 -22.57
CA ASN A 477 -12.30 7.17 -22.93
C ASN A 477 -13.03 6.01 -22.22
N LYS A 478 -13.23 4.91 -22.94
CA LYS A 478 -13.77 3.65 -22.43
C LYS A 478 -12.83 2.52 -22.82
N GLN A 479 -12.39 1.77 -21.83
CA GLN A 479 -11.45 0.66 -22.04
C GLN A 479 -11.96 -0.62 -21.40
N TRP A 480 -11.93 -1.71 -22.16
CA TRP A 480 -12.08 -3.07 -21.67
C TRP A 480 -10.75 -3.80 -21.86
N PHE A 481 -10.31 -4.54 -20.84
CA PHE A 481 -9.09 -5.32 -20.94
C PHE A 481 -9.07 -6.49 -19.96
N ILE A 482 -8.31 -7.52 -20.32
CA ILE A 482 -8.02 -8.65 -19.45
C ILE A 482 -6.61 -8.47 -18.90
N THR A 483 -6.48 -8.43 -17.58
CA THR A 483 -5.18 -8.46 -16.92
C THR A 483 -4.81 -9.90 -16.60
N LEU A 484 -3.65 -10.34 -17.05
CA LEU A 484 -3.04 -11.59 -16.63
C LEU A 484 -2.04 -11.28 -15.51
N GLU A 485 -2.42 -11.58 -14.27
CA GLU A 485 -1.61 -11.26 -13.09
C GLU A 485 -1.09 -12.55 -12.44
N LYS A 486 0.22 -12.59 -12.18
CA LYS A 486 0.85 -13.58 -11.32
C LYS A 486 1.44 -12.87 -10.12
N THR A 487 0.85 -13.10 -8.96
CA THR A 487 1.43 -12.72 -7.65
C THR A 487 2.29 -13.88 -7.15
N PHE A 488 3.57 -13.60 -6.88
CA PHE A 488 4.54 -14.56 -6.36
C PHE A 488 4.54 -14.60 -4.82
#